data_AF-A0AAW2Q9G7-F1
#
_entry.id   AF-A0AAW2Q9G7-F1
#
_cell.length_a   1.000
_cell.length_b   1.000
_cell.length_c   1.000
_cell.angle_alpha   90.00
_cell.angle_beta   90.00
_cell.angle_gamma   90.00
#
_symmetry.space_group_name_H-M   'P 1'
#
loop_
_entity.id
_entity.type
_entity.pdbx_description
1 polymer ?
#
loop_
_entity_poly.entity_id
_entity_poly.type
_entity_poly.pdbx_seq_one_letter_code
_entity_poly.pdbx_strand_id
1 'polypeptide(L)'
;MISAYSMHGLGAEALKMFESMQETDITPNQLTFVAVLSACSNTGSLDQGHYYFTTMQEAYGIEPCMEHYTCMVSLLGRLGHLDRALKMIDEIPNEPSVMVWRALLGACVAHKNIELGRFAAEHVLEMEPQDESTYVLLSNIYATAKNWDNVAFVRKSMRKKRVKKEPGLSWIENQGMVHYFAVGDDSHPDNKLIRGMLEWLNFRSRTLGYAPNHDAVLLDVEEDEKARLLWLHSERIALAFALLRMPIGSPILIIKNLRVCADCHVSIKVVSKLVQREIVIRDINRFHHFEDGVCSCNDYW
;
A
#
# COMPACT_ATOMS: atom_id res chain seq x y z
N MET A 1 20.34 0.45 -7.62
CA MET A 1 20.31 0.72 -6.17
C MET A 1 19.26 1.75 -5.78
N ILE A 2 19.15 2.93 -6.42
CA ILE A 2 18.12 3.96 -6.13
C ILE A 2 16.70 3.37 -6.08
N SER A 3 16.30 2.63 -7.12
CA SER A 3 14.99 1.95 -7.19
C SER A 3 14.76 0.97 -6.03
N ALA A 4 15.80 0.22 -5.61
CA ALA A 4 15.70 -0.71 -4.49
C ALA A 4 15.45 0.01 -3.17
N TYR A 5 16.18 1.10 -2.88
CA TYR A 5 15.92 1.91 -1.69
C TYR A 5 14.50 2.47 -1.68
N SER A 6 14.02 3.01 -2.82
CA SER A 6 12.64 3.48 -2.95
C SER A 6 11.61 2.38 -2.66
N MET A 7 11.80 1.18 -3.23
CA MET A 7 10.94 0.02 -3.00
C MET A 7 10.99 -0.50 -1.55
N HIS A 8 11.99 -0.12 -0.75
CA HIS A 8 12.11 -0.51 0.65
C HIS A 8 11.63 0.57 1.63
N GLY A 9 10.98 1.63 1.12
CA GLY A 9 10.54 2.77 1.93
C GLY A 9 11.67 3.73 2.30
N LEU A 10 12.91 3.45 1.88
CA LEU A 10 14.11 4.21 2.19
C LEU A 10 14.31 5.35 1.18
N GLY A 11 13.32 6.24 1.08
CA GLY A 11 13.29 7.27 0.05
C GLY A 11 14.40 8.31 0.21
N ALA A 12 14.80 8.65 1.44
CA ALA A 12 15.91 9.56 1.68
C ALA A 12 17.26 8.97 1.20
N GLU A 13 17.48 7.69 1.43
CA GLU A 13 18.63 6.93 0.96
C GLU A 13 18.64 6.85 -0.57
N ALA A 14 17.47 6.67 -1.19
CA ALA A 14 17.34 6.69 -2.64
C ALA A 14 17.77 8.04 -3.25
N LEU A 15 17.37 9.16 -2.63
CA LEU A 15 17.75 10.50 -3.07
C LEU A 15 19.24 10.78 -2.85
N LYS A 16 19.81 10.41 -1.69
CA LYS A 16 21.26 10.50 -1.46
C LYS A 16 22.06 9.72 -2.48
N MET A 17 21.61 8.51 -2.84
CA MET A 17 22.26 7.71 -3.87
C MET A 17 22.19 8.37 -5.26
N PHE A 18 21.13 9.11 -5.54
CA PHE A 18 21.03 9.89 -6.78
C PHE A 18 21.97 11.09 -6.77
N GLU A 19 22.05 11.83 -5.65
CA GLU A 19 23.01 12.93 -5.49
C GLU A 19 24.45 12.45 -5.69
N SER A 20 24.84 11.34 -5.06
CA SER A 20 26.15 10.73 -5.29
C SER A 20 26.37 10.28 -6.72
N MET A 21 25.32 9.82 -7.43
CA MET A 21 25.43 9.49 -8.86
C MET A 21 25.74 10.72 -9.70
N GLN A 22 25.19 11.89 -9.36
CA GLN A 22 25.44 13.15 -10.08
C GLN A 22 26.89 13.66 -9.91
N GLU A 23 27.60 13.20 -8.86
CA GLU A 23 29.03 13.49 -8.64
C GLU A 23 29.96 12.55 -9.42
N THR A 24 29.41 11.59 -10.17
CA THR A 24 30.17 10.64 -11.00
C THR A 24 29.98 10.92 -12.49
N ASP A 25 30.76 10.25 -13.34
CA ASP A 25 30.62 10.31 -14.80
C ASP A 25 29.40 9.53 -15.35
N ILE A 26 28.52 9.01 -14.46
CA ILE A 26 27.35 8.21 -14.88
C ILE A 26 26.16 9.14 -15.11
N THR A 27 25.74 9.27 -16.36
CA THR A 27 24.58 10.08 -16.72
C THR A 27 23.27 9.42 -16.28
N PRO A 28 22.42 10.12 -15.51
CA PRO A 28 21.04 9.70 -15.25
C PRO A 28 20.25 9.47 -16.53
N ASN A 29 19.38 8.46 -16.51
CA ASN A 29 18.48 8.15 -17.62
C ASN A 29 17.02 8.16 -17.16
N GLN A 30 16.10 7.89 -18.09
CA GLN A 30 14.66 7.85 -17.85
C GLN A 30 14.31 6.97 -16.62
N LEU A 31 14.83 5.74 -16.52
CA LEU A 31 14.55 4.85 -15.39
C LEU A 31 15.10 5.38 -14.05
N THR A 32 16.21 6.13 -14.10
CA THR A 32 16.79 6.77 -12.91
C THR A 32 15.80 7.80 -12.36
N PHE A 33 15.23 8.64 -13.22
CA PHE A 33 14.25 9.65 -12.80
C PHE A 33 12.92 9.04 -12.35
N VAL A 34 12.45 7.93 -12.94
CA VAL A 34 11.32 7.16 -12.38
C VAL A 34 11.60 6.77 -10.93
N ALA A 35 12.80 6.25 -10.64
CA ALA A 35 13.16 5.83 -9.30
C ALA A 35 13.25 7.01 -8.30
N VAL A 36 13.80 8.15 -8.73
CA VAL A 36 13.90 9.38 -7.93
C VAL A 36 12.52 9.98 -7.64
N LEU A 37 11.66 10.10 -8.65
CA LEU A 37 10.30 10.62 -8.48
C LEU A 37 9.43 9.68 -7.65
N SER A 38 9.62 8.35 -7.82
CA SER A 38 9.00 7.35 -6.95
C SER A 38 9.45 7.54 -5.50
N ALA A 39 10.75 7.77 -5.24
CA ALA A 39 11.25 8.05 -3.90
C ALA A 39 10.60 9.32 -3.31
N CYS A 40 10.49 10.41 -4.08
CA CYS A 40 9.78 11.62 -3.66
C CYS A 40 8.30 11.34 -3.34
N SER A 41 7.62 10.55 -4.17
CA SER A 41 6.25 10.07 -3.96
C SER A 41 6.10 9.13 -2.75
N ASN A 42 7.21 8.57 -2.25
CA ASN A 42 7.24 7.67 -1.10
C ASN A 42 7.66 8.38 0.19
N THR A 43 8.13 9.61 0.11
CA THR A 43 8.50 10.45 1.27
C THR A 43 7.65 11.70 1.39
N GLY A 44 6.82 12.01 0.40
CA GLY A 44 6.01 13.23 0.37
C GLY A 44 6.81 14.48 0.07
N SER A 45 8.00 14.33 -0.53
CA SER A 45 8.87 15.45 -0.88
C SER A 45 8.38 16.18 -2.13
N LEU A 46 7.35 17.02 -1.99
CA LEU A 46 6.72 17.71 -3.13
C LEU A 46 7.70 18.59 -3.92
N ASP A 47 8.46 19.42 -3.20
CA ASP A 47 9.38 20.38 -3.82
C ASP A 47 10.50 19.67 -4.58
N GLN A 48 11.07 18.61 -4.00
CA GLN A 48 12.06 17.78 -4.67
C GLN A 48 11.47 17.05 -5.88
N GLY A 49 10.24 16.52 -5.77
CA GLY A 49 9.56 15.87 -6.88
C GLY A 49 9.38 16.81 -8.08
N HIS A 50 8.93 18.04 -7.84
CA HIS A 50 8.83 19.05 -8.90
C HIS A 50 10.21 19.45 -9.46
N TYR A 51 11.18 19.69 -8.58
CA TYR A 51 12.54 20.02 -8.99
C TYR A 51 13.13 18.97 -9.92
N TYR A 52 13.06 17.68 -9.56
CA TYR A 52 13.61 16.61 -10.39
C TYR A 52 12.81 16.38 -11.67
N PHE A 53 11.48 16.55 -11.65
CA PHE A 53 10.65 16.45 -12.85
C PHE A 53 10.96 17.56 -13.87
N THR A 54 11.24 18.78 -13.41
CA THR A 54 11.69 19.86 -14.30
C THR A 54 13.14 19.64 -14.74
N THR A 55 14.04 19.31 -13.81
CA THR A 55 15.46 19.12 -14.08
C THR A 55 15.72 18.01 -15.11
N MET A 56 14.97 16.91 -15.07
CA MET A 56 15.14 15.83 -16.06
C MET A 56 14.92 16.33 -17.50
N GLN A 57 13.99 17.26 -17.70
CA GLN A 57 13.69 17.83 -19.01
C GLN A 57 14.73 18.88 -19.40
N GLU A 58 14.95 19.87 -18.53
CA GLU A 58 15.76 21.05 -18.86
C GLU A 58 17.27 20.76 -18.88
N ALA A 59 17.77 19.98 -17.92
CA ALA A 59 19.20 19.72 -17.77
C ALA A 59 19.66 18.42 -18.45
N TYR A 60 18.78 17.41 -18.52
CA TYR A 60 19.11 16.09 -19.07
C TYR A 60 18.44 15.79 -20.43
N GLY A 61 17.53 16.64 -20.91
CA GLY A 61 16.82 16.44 -22.17
C GLY A 61 15.93 15.19 -22.18
N ILE A 62 15.48 14.74 -21.01
CA ILE A 62 14.65 13.55 -20.83
C ILE A 62 13.18 13.98 -20.87
N GLU A 63 12.50 13.61 -21.94
CA GLU A 63 11.06 13.79 -22.08
C GLU A 63 10.31 12.93 -21.04
N PRO A 64 9.24 13.45 -20.39
CA PRO A 64 8.47 12.69 -19.44
C PRO A 64 7.77 11.47 -20.08
N CYS A 65 7.92 10.30 -19.48
CA CYS A 65 7.16 9.11 -19.84
C CYS A 65 5.99 8.89 -18.88
N MET A 66 5.12 7.93 -19.18
CA MET A 66 3.91 7.65 -18.41
C MET A 66 4.19 7.32 -16.94
N GLU A 67 5.31 6.65 -16.65
CA GLU A 67 5.77 6.34 -15.30
C GLU A 67 6.18 7.59 -14.51
N HIS A 68 6.78 8.59 -15.16
CA HIS A 68 7.11 9.87 -14.53
C HIS A 68 5.82 10.61 -14.11
N TYR A 69 4.83 10.70 -15.01
CA TYR A 69 3.52 11.28 -14.71
C TYR A 69 2.81 10.51 -13.59
N THR A 70 2.83 9.18 -13.62
CA THR A 70 2.23 8.34 -12.57
C THR A 70 2.85 8.65 -11.20
N CYS A 71 4.17 8.81 -11.12
CA CYS A 71 4.85 9.18 -9.87
C CYS A 71 4.41 10.56 -9.37
N MET A 72 4.28 11.55 -10.26
CA MET A 72 3.83 12.90 -9.92
C MET A 72 2.36 12.94 -9.47
N VAL A 73 1.47 12.25 -10.18
CA VAL A 73 0.05 12.11 -9.81
C VAL A 73 -0.08 11.42 -8.45
N SER A 74 0.69 10.35 -8.21
CA SER A 74 0.74 9.69 -6.90
C SER A 74 1.26 10.63 -5.80
N LEU A 75 2.33 11.39 -6.05
CA LEU A 75 2.90 12.35 -5.09
C LEU A 75 1.87 13.43 -4.71
N LEU A 76 1.28 14.08 -5.70
CA LEU A 76 0.27 15.12 -5.51
C LEU A 76 -0.98 14.56 -4.82
N GLY A 77 -1.45 13.40 -5.27
CA GLY A 77 -2.64 12.73 -4.73
C GLY A 77 -2.45 12.31 -3.27
N ARG A 78 -1.31 11.74 -2.89
CA ARG A 78 -1.00 11.38 -1.49
C ARG A 78 -1.04 12.59 -0.57
N LEU A 79 -0.57 13.76 -1.04
CA LEU A 79 -0.61 15.03 -0.30
C LEU A 79 -1.98 15.72 -0.32
N GLY A 80 -2.98 15.15 -0.99
CA GLY A 80 -4.33 15.72 -1.07
C GLY A 80 -4.49 16.84 -2.09
N HIS A 81 -3.47 17.09 -2.91
CA HIS A 81 -3.52 18.06 -4.01
C HIS A 81 -4.22 17.46 -5.24
N LEU A 82 -5.47 17.01 -5.08
CA LEU A 82 -6.21 16.27 -6.10
C LEU A 82 -6.40 17.07 -7.39
N ASP A 83 -6.68 18.36 -7.32
CA ASP A 83 -6.85 19.21 -8.51
C ASP A 83 -5.55 19.34 -9.31
N ARG A 84 -4.40 19.44 -8.62
CA ARG A 84 -3.08 19.45 -9.26
C ARG A 84 -2.74 18.08 -9.83
N ALA A 85 -3.15 17.00 -9.16
CA ALA A 85 -2.98 15.65 -9.66
C ALA A 85 -3.78 15.45 -10.96
N LEU A 86 -5.03 15.92 -11.03
CA LEU A 86 -5.83 15.88 -12.25
C LEU A 86 -5.20 16.72 -13.37
N LYS A 87 -4.73 17.94 -13.06
CA LYS A 87 -4.02 18.78 -14.03
C LYS A 87 -2.77 18.10 -14.61
N MET A 88 -2.03 17.36 -13.78
CA MET A 88 -0.88 16.57 -14.24
C MET A 88 -1.27 15.45 -15.21
N ILE A 89 -2.50 14.93 -15.12
CA ILE A 89 -3.06 13.98 -16.09
C ILE A 89 -3.41 14.69 -17.40
N ASP A 90 -4.01 15.88 -17.32
CA ASP A 90 -4.36 16.69 -18.51
C ASP A 90 -3.13 17.14 -19.31
N GLU A 91 -1.96 17.22 -18.65
CA GLU A 91 -0.66 17.57 -19.27
C GLU A 91 0.00 16.37 -19.99
N ILE A 92 -0.56 15.16 -19.90
CA ILE A 92 -0.01 13.98 -20.57
C ILE A 92 -0.27 14.09 -22.09
N PRO A 93 0.77 13.98 -22.95
CA PRO A 93 0.59 14.18 -24.40
C PRO A 93 -0.27 13.13 -25.11
N ASN A 94 -0.35 11.92 -24.53
CA ASN A 94 -1.06 10.77 -25.07
C ASN A 94 -2.14 10.30 -24.08
N GLU A 95 -2.98 9.35 -24.49
CA GLU A 95 -3.99 8.75 -23.62
C GLU A 95 -3.38 8.29 -22.28
N PRO A 96 -3.86 8.78 -21.11
CA PRO A 96 -3.30 8.39 -19.83
C PRO A 96 -3.50 6.91 -19.54
N SER A 97 -2.46 6.26 -19.01
CA SER A 97 -2.55 4.84 -18.67
C SER A 97 -3.51 4.55 -17.50
N VAL A 98 -3.96 3.31 -17.40
CA VAL A 98 -4.72 2.80 -16.25
C VAL A 98 -4.01 3.07 -14.91
N MET A 99 -2.67 3.00 -14.87
CA MET A 99 -1.88 3.27 -13.65
C MET A 99 -2.03 4.70 -13.16
N VAL A 100 -2.07 5.67 -14.08
CA VAL A 100 -2.23 7.10 -13.76
C VAL A 100 -3.62 7.34 -13.12
N TRP A 101 -4.67 6.82 -13.74
CA TRP A 101 -6.03 6.94 -13.21
C TRP A 101 -6.23 6.18 -11.90
N ARG A 102 -5.63 4.99 -11.75
CA ARG A 102 -5.64 4.24 -10.48
C ARG A 102 -4.92 5.00 -9.36
N ALA A 103 -3.83 5.72 -9.67
CA ALA A 103 -3.15 6.57 -8.69
C ALA A 103 -4.06 7.71 -8.20
N LEU A 104 -4.77 8.38 -9.11
CA LEU A 104 -5.77 9.40 -8.75
C LEU A 104 -6.93 8.83 -7.94
N LEU A 105 -7.48 7.68 -8.37
CA LEU A 105 -8.57 6.99 -7.67
C LEU A 105 -8.17 6.61 -6.24
N GLY A 106 -6.98 6.05 -6.05
CA GLY A 106 -6.44 5.71 -4.74
C GLY A 106 -6.32 6.94 -3.82
N ALA A 107 -5.87 8.07 -4.37
CA ALA A 107 -5.84 9.34 -3.64
C ALA A 107 -7.24 9.85 -3.29
N CYS A 108 -8.21 9.74 -4.19
CA CYS A 108 -9.59 10.12 -3.93
C CYS A 108 -10.22 9.31 -2.80
N VAL A 109 -9.90 8.01 -2.70
CA VAL A 109 -10.34 7.16 -1.58
C VAL A 109 -9.73 7.66 -0.26
N ALA A 110 -8.42 7.93 -0.24
CA ALA A 110 -7.74 8.42 0.97
C ALA A 110 -8.29 9.76 1.46
N HIS A 111 -8.61 10.66 0.53
CA HIS A 111 -9.11 12.01 0.81
C HIS A 111 -10.63 12.14 0.74
N LYS A 112 -11.36 11.01 0.65
CA LYS A 112 -12.83 10.92 0.65
C LYS A 112 -13.52 11.77 -0.44
N ASN A 113 -12.86 11.99 -1.58
CA ASN A 113 -13.41 12.74 -2.71
C ASN A 113 -14.20 11.81 -3.65
N ILE A 114 -15.50 11.69 -3.42
CA ILE A 114 -16.39 10.76 -4.13
C ILE A 114 -16.49 11.09 -5.62
N GLU A 115 -16.64 12.38 -5.94
CA GLU A 115 -16.91 12.82 -7.31
C GLU A 115 -15.72 12.55 -8.23
N LEU A 116 -14.53 12.98 -7.82
CA LEU A 116 -13.30 12.73 -8.58
C LEU A 116 -12.91 11.25 -8.56
N GLY A 117 -13.18 10.54 -7.46
CA GLY A 117 -12.98 9.09 -7.39
C GLY A 117 -13.86 8.34 -8.39
N ARG A 118 -15.14 8.71 -8.52
CA ARG A 118 -16.02 8.12 -9.54
C ARG A 118 -15.51 8.41 -10.95
N PHE A 119 -15.12 9.66 -11.22
CA PHE A 119 -14.57 10.06 -12.51
C PHE A 119 -13.33 9.26 -12.90
N ALA A 120 -12.35 9.14 -11.99
CA ALA A 120 -11.14 8.34 -12.23
C ALA A 120 -11.47 6.84 -12.43
N ALA A 121 -12.44 6.31 -11.67
CA ALA A 121 -12.89 4.93 -11.81
C ALA A 121 -13.59 4.66 -13.17
N GLU A 122 -14.37 5.61 -13.69
CA GLU A 122 -15.01 5.51 -15.00
C GLU A 122 -13.97 5.35 -16.10
N HIS A 123 -12.94 6.21 -16.13
CA HIS A 123 -11.83 6.09 -17.08
C HIS A 123 -11.13 4.72 -16.99
N VAL A 124 -10.81 4.22 -15.79
CA VAL A 124 -10.20 2.89 -15.63
C VAL A 124 -11.11 1.79 -16.17
N LEU A 125 -12.41 1.83 -15.87
CA LEU A 125 -13.36 0.78 -16.27
C LEU A 125 -13.77 0.85 -17.75
N GLU A 126 -13.56 1.98 -18.42
CA GLU A 126 -13.69 2.09 -19.87
C GLU A 126 -12.52 1.37 -20.57
N MET A 127 -11.30 1.54 -20.07
CA MET A 127 -10.10 0.87 -20.60
C MET A 127 -10.03 -0.62 -20.20
N GLU A 128 -10.29 -0.92 -18.93
CA GLU A 128 -10.23 -2.26 -18.34
C GLU A 128 -11.54 -2.59 -17.58
N PRO A 129 -12.61 -3.01 -18.29
CA PRO A 129 -13.92 -3.25 -17.67
C PRO A 129 -13.96 -4.33 -16.58
N GLN A 130 -12.93 -5.17 -16.54
CA GLN A 130 -12.75 -6.28 -15.61
C GLN A 130 -11.79 -5.94 -14.46
N ASP A 131 -11.30 -4.69 -14.36
CA ASP A 131 -10.41 -4.30 -13.28
C ASP A 131 -11.09 -4.40 -11.91
N GLU A 132 -10.75 -5.45 -11.18
CA GLU A 132 -11.25 -5.70 -9.84
C GLU A 132 -10.89 -4.56 -8.88
N SER A 133 -9.65 -4.08 -8.95
CA SER A 133 -9.12 -3.10 -7.98
C SER A 133 -9.94 -1.81 -7.97
N THR A 134 -10.35 -1.34 -9.15
CA THR A 134 -11.23 -0.17 -9.28
C THR A 134 -12.61 -0.39 -8.69
N TYR A 135 -13.25 -1.55 -8.90
CA TYR A 135 -14.54 -1.82 -8.23
C TYR A 135 -14.40 -1.85 -6.71
N VAL A 136 -13.31 -2.41 -6.19
CA VAL A 136 -13.04 -2.44 -4.75
C VAL A 136 -12.84 -1.02 -4.22
N LEU A 137 -12.01 -0.19 -4.87
CA LEU A 137 -11.79 1.20 -4.46
C LEU A 137 -13.07 2.04 -4.54
N LEU A 138 -13.87 1.88 -5.59
CA LEU A 138 -15.16 2.55 -5.73
C LEU A 138 -16.18 2.06 -4.69
N SER A 139 -16.21 0.77 -4.37
CA SER A 139 -17.03 0.29 -3.24
C SER A 139 -16.56 0.90 -1.92
N ASN A 140 -15.25 1.06 -1.73
CA ASN A 140 -14.68 1.59 -0.49
C ASN A 140 -15.00 3.08 -0.30
N ILE A 141 -14.96 3.88 -1.37
CA ILE A 141 -15.29 5.31 -1.30
C ILE A 141 -16.76 5.50 -0.88
N TYR A 142 -17.68 4.72 -1.46
CA TYR A 142 -19.09 4.76 -1.10
C TYR A 142 -19.36 4.25 0.32
N ALA A 143 -18.68 3.18 0.74
CA ALA A 143 -18.81 2.65 2.10
C ALA A 143 -18.33 3.67 3.14
N THR A 144 -17.21 4.37 2.88
CA THR A 144 -16.69 5.43 3.75
C THR A 144 -17.68 6.59 3.87
N ALA A 145 -18.42 6.88 2.80
CA ALA A 145 -19.50 7.87 2.77
C ALA A 145 -20.85 7.35 3.30
N LYS A 146 -20.90 6.11 3.82
CA LYS A 146 -22.14 5.42 4.26
C LYS A 146 -23.22 5.32 3.18
N ASN A 147 -22.83 5.36 1.91
CA ASN A 147 -23.73 5.23 0.77
C ASN A 147 -23.85 3.75 0.36
N TRP A 148 -24.65 3.00 1.11
CA TRP A 148 -24.81 1.56 0.92
C TRP A 148 -25.53 1.18 -0.37
N ASP A 149 -26.38 2.06 -0.91
CA ASP A 149 -27.04 1.84 -2.19
C ASP A 149 -26.02 1.76 -3.33
N ASN A 150 -25.05 2.68 -3.35
CA ASN A 150 -23.97 2.63 -4.33
C ASN A 150 -23.02 1.46 -4.11
N VAL A 151 -22.75 1.05 -2.85
CA VAL A 151 -22.02 -0.19 -2.56
C VAL A 151 -22.74 -1.40 -3.16
N ALA A 152 -24.06 -1.49 -2.98
CA ALA A 152 -24.87 -2.56 -3.54
C ALA A 152 -24.89 -2.52 -5.09
N PHE A 153 -24.95 -1.33 -5.68
CA PHE A 153 -24.85 -1.12 -7.13
C PHE A 153 -23.51 -1.62 -7.68
N VAL A 154 -22.39 -1.23 -7.08
CA VAL A 154 -21.04 -1.69 -7.47
C VAL A 154 -20.95 -3.22 -7.40
N ARG A 155 -21.40 -3.83 -6.29
CA ARG A 155 -21.44 -5.30 -6.15
C ARG A 155 -22.30 -5.97 -7.21
N LYS A 156 -23.45 -5.38 -7.58
CA LYS A 156 -24.31 -5.89 -8.66
C LYS A 156 -23.61 -5.80 -10.01
N SER A 157 -22.90 -4.70 -10.28
CA SER A 157 -22.10 -4.52 -11.50
C SER A 157 -20.99 -5.57 -11.61
N MET A 158 -20.22 -5.79 -10.53
CA MET A 158 -19.20 -6.84 -10.45
C MET A 158 -19.78 -8.22 -10.79
N ARG A 159 -20.92 -8.60 -10.19
CA ARG A 159 -21.59 -9.88 -10.50
C ARG A 159 -22.00 -9.99 -11.96
N LYS A 160 -22.57 -8.93 -12.54
CA LYS A 160 -23.01 -8.90 -13.95
C LYS A 160 -21.82 -9.08 -14.90
N LYS A 161 -20.68 -8.46 -14.58
CA LYS A 161 -19.45 -8.52 -15.38
C LYS A 161 -18.56 -9.74 -15.05
N ARG A 162 -18.94 -10.54 -14.04
CA ARG A 162 -18.20 -11.71 -13.53
C ARG A 162 -16.84 -11.36 -12.90
N VAL A 163 -16.69 -10.14 -12.42
CA VAL A 163 -15.53 -9.70 -11.62
C VAL A 163 -15.66 -10.29 -10.22
N LYS A 164 -14.61 -10.94 -9.74
CA LYS A 164 -14.53 -11.49 -8.37
C LYS A 164 -13.46 -10.74 -7.61
N LYS A 165 -13.73 -10.44 -6.35
CA LYS A 165 -12.73 -9.86 -5.45
C LYS A 165 -11.69 -10.92 -5.05
N GLU A 166 -10.41 -10.65 -5.22
CA GLU A 166 -9.30 -11.44 -4.73
C GLU A 166 -9.23 -11.34 -3.19
N PRO A 167 -9.23 -12.48 -2.47
CA PRO A 167 -9.08 -12.48 -1.03
C PRO A 167 -7.67 -12.05 -0.61
N GLY A 168 -7.56 -11.42 0.56
CA GLY A 168 -6.27 -11.06 1.14
C GLY A 168 -5.54 -12.30 1.64
N LEU A 169 -4.41 -12.61 1.01
CA LEU A 169 -3.54 -13.73 1.27
C LEU A 169 -2.18 -13.24 1.76
N SER A 170 -1.66 -13.84 2.83
CA SER A 170 -0.29 -13.61 3.29
C SER A 170 0.43 -14.94 3.40
N TRP A 171 1.73 -14.98 3.12
CA TRP A 171 2.51 -16.20 3.23
C TRP A 171 3.92 -15.96 3.75
N ILE A 172 4.49 -17.02 4.32
CA ILE A 172 5.83 -17.06 4.91
C ILE A 172 6.52 -18.34 4.45
N GLU A 173 7.79 -18.22 4.11
CA GLU A 173 8.67 -19.37 3.90
C GLU A 173 9.41 -19.69 5.20
N ASN A 174 9.30 -20.93 5.68
CA ASN A 174 10.01 -21.42 6.86
C ASN A 174 10.56 -22.81 6.58
N GLN A 175 11.88 -22.98 6.73
CA GLN A 175 12.56 -24.27 6.51
C GLN A 175 12.27 -24.91 5.13
N GLY A 176 12.17 -24.09 4.08
CA GLY A 176 11.89 -24.54 2.71
C GLY A 176 10.42 -24.89 2.43
N MET A 177 9.51 -24.66 3.38
CA MET A 177 8.06 -24.82 3.21
C MET A 177 7.37 -23.47 3.20
N VAL A 178 6.48 -23.25 2.24
CA VAL A 178 5.65 -22.04 2.16
C VAL A 178 4.32 -22.28 2.85
N HIS A 179 4.00 -21.43 3.82
CA HIS A 179 2.77 -21.45 4.59
C HIS A 179 1.88 -20.29 4.17
N TYR A 180 0.64 -20.59 3.77
CA TYR A 180 -0.34 -19.62 3.31
C TYR A 180 -1.40 -19.35 4.38
N PHE A 181 -1.84 -18.10 4.49
CA PHE A 181 -2.82 -17.65 5.47
C PHE A 181 -3.85 -16.74 4.81
N ALA A 182 -5.12 -17.08 4.97
CA ALA A 182 -6.25 -16.28 4.52
C ALA A 182 -7.27 -16.14 5.66
N VAL A 183 -8.05 -15.05 5.63
CA VAL A 183 -9.12 -14.85 6.62
C VAL A 183 -10.17 -15.95 6.47
N GLY A 184 -10.49 -16.63 7.58
CA GLY A 184 -11.48 -17.71 7.60
C GLY A 184 -10.95 -19.07 7.16
N ASP A 185 -9.66 -19.19 6.82
CA ASP A 185 -9.02 -20.48 6.59
C ASP A 185 -8.54 -21.08 7.92
N ASP A 186 -9.17 -22.18 8.32
CA ASP A 186 -8.88 -22.92 9.54
C ASP A 186 -8.10 -24.22 9.30
N SER A 187 -7.67 -24.48 8.07
CA SER A 187 -7.07 -25.75 7.65
C SER A 187 -5.62 -25.95 8.11
N HIS A 188 -4.93 -24.88 8.53
CA HIS A 188 -3.52 -24.95 8.91
C HIS A 188 -3.33 -25.84 10.17
N PRO A 189 -2.36 -26.78 10.20
CA PRO A 189 -2.16 -27.70 11.33
C PRO A 189 -1.96 -26.99 12.68
N ASP A 190 -1.28 -25.85 12.65
CA ASP A 190 -0.98 -25.04 13.84
C ASP A 190 -2.07 -24.02 14.22
N ASN A 191 -3.24 -24.06 13.58
CA ASN A 191 -4.27 -23.02 13.72
C ASN A 191 -4.63 -22.70 15.19
N LYS A 192 -4.74 -23.73 16.05
CA LYS A 192 -4.99 -23.51 17.49
C LYS A 192 -3.88 -22.69 18.18
N LEU A 193 -2.62 -22.98 17.87
CA LEU A 193 -1.47 -22.25 18.42
C LEU A 193 -1.42 -20.83 17.87
N ILE A 194 -1.66 -20.67 16.56
CA ILE A 194 -1.70 -19.37 15.88
C ILE A 194 -2.76 -18.48 16.51
N ARG A 195 -3.96 -19.01 16.77
CA ARG A 195 -5.05 -18.27 17.43
C ARG A 195 -4.69 -17.84 18.85
N GLY A 196 -4.07 -18.71 19.64
CA GLY A 196 -3.56 -18.35 20.98
C GLY A 196 -2.48 -17.24 20.93
N MET A 197 -1.58 -17.31 19.94
CA MET A 197 -0.58 -16.25 19.72
C MET A 197 -1.23 -14.93 19.29
N LEU A 198 -2.25 -14.95 18.43
CA LEU A 198 -3.01 -13.76 18.04
C LEU A 198 -3.71 -13.10 19.23
N GLU A 199 -4.34 -13.89 20.10
CA GLU A 199 -4.96 -13.38 21.33
C GLU A 199 -3.94 -12.72 22.25
N TRP A 200 -2.78 -13.37 22.44
CA TRP A 200 -1.67 -12.81 23.22
C TRP A 200 -1.15 -11.51 22.62
N LEU A 201 -0.91 -11.47 21.30
CA LEU A 201 -0.45 -10.27 20.58
C LEU A 201 -1.46 -9.14 20.69
N ASN A 202 -2.76 -9.42 20.53
CA ASN A 202 -3.82 -8.43 20.67
C ASN A 202 -3.84 -7.83 22.08
N PHE A 203 -3.85 -8.68 23.11
CA PHE A 203 -3.84 -8.24 24.49
C PHE A 203 -2.60 -7.36 24.79
N ARG A 204 -1.40 -7.84 24.45
CA ARG A 204 -0.15 -7.11 24.70
C ARG A 204 -0.06 -5.81 23.91
N SER A 205 -0.47 -5.81 22.65
CA SER A 205 -0.46 -4.59 21.82
C SER A 205 -1.37 -3.53 22.44
N ARG A 206 -2.57 -3.89 22.89
CA ARG A 206 -3.48 -2.96 23.58
C ARG A 206 -2.87 -2.38 24.85
N THR A 207 -2.17 -3.19 25.64
CA THR A 207 -1.46 -2.68 26.84
C THR A 207 -0.33 -1.69 26.51
N LEU A 208 0.20 -1.74 25.29
CA LEU A 208 1.21 -0.80 24.78
C LEU A 208 0.60 0.41 24.05
N GLY A 209 -0.72 0.58 24.11
CA GLY A 209 -1.42 1.74 23.54
C GLY A 209 -1.92 1.55 22.10
N TYR A 210 -1.86 0.34 21.54
CA TYR A 210 -2.52 0.06 20.27
C TYR A 210 -4.04 0.16 20.41
N ALA A 211 -4.66 1.01 19.58
CA ALA A 211 -6.10 1.12 19.44
C ALA A 211 -6.51 0.70 18.01
N PRO A 212 -7.45 -0.26 17.83
CA PRO A 212 -7.90 -0.66 16.52
C PRO A 212 -8.56 0.49 15.75
N ASN A 213 -8.17 0.69 14.50
CA ASN A 213 -8.83 1.66 13.62
C ASN A 213 -10.11 1.05 13.00
N HIS A 214 -11.27 1.30 13.61
CA HIS A 214 -12.55 0.77 13.12
C HIS A 214 -12.93 1.27 11.72
N ASP A 215 -12.45 2.44 11.30
CA ASP A 215 -12.70 2.96 9.94
C ASP A 215 -12.02 2.11 8.85
N ALA A 216 -11.02 1.30 9.21
CA ALA A 216 -10.41 0.34 8.29
C ALA A 216 -11.35 -0.84 7.94
N VAL A 217 -12.45 -1.03 8.69
CA VAL A 217 -13.48 -2.04 8.40
C VAL A 217 -14.70 -1.37 7.77
N LEU A 218 -14.80 -1.49 6.45
CA LEU A 218 -15.86 -0.91 5.63
C LEU A 218 -17.13 -1.78 5.58
N LEU A 219 -17.30 -2.67 6.56
CA LEU A 219 -18.50 -3.47 6.75
C LEU A 219 -19.44 -2.77 7.73
N ASP A 220 -20.74 -2.89 7.48
CA ASP A 220 -21.79 -2.42 8.38
C ASP A 220 -22.03 -3.47 9.47
N VAL A 221 -21.15 -3.46 10.48
CA VAL A 221 -21.19 -4.35 11.64
C VAL A 221 -20.86 -3.55 12.90
N GLU A 222 -21.20 -4.08 14.06
CA GLU A 222 -20.92 -3.48 15.37
C GLU A 222 -19.41 -3.26 15.59
N GLU A 223 -19.05 -2.28 16.42
CA GLU A 223 -17.65 -1.86 16.63
C GLU A 223 -16.75 -2.96 17.21
N ASP A 224 -17.30 -3.78 18.11
CA ASP A 224 -16.60 -4.92 18.70
C ASP A 224 -16.28 -5.98 17.64
N GLU A 225 -17.20 -6.22 16.71
CA GLU A 225 -17.01 -7.10 15.57
C GLU A 225 -15.97 -6.54 14.59
N LYS A 226 -15.97 -5.22 14.34
CA LYS A 226 -14.90 -4.57 13.54
C LYS A 226 -13.54 -4.80 14.18
N ALA A 227 -13.42 -4.58 15.48
CA ALA A 227 -12.16 -4.79 16.21
C ALA A 227 -11.70 -6.25 16.13
N ARG A 228 -12.63 -7.22 16.18
CA ARG A 228 -12.33 -8.65 16.02
C ARG A 228 -11.83 -8.97 14.61
N LEU A 229 -12.52 -8.48 13.58
CA LEU A 229 -12.18 -8.73 12.17
C LEU A 229 -10.78 -8.23 11.80
N LEU A 230 -10.37 -7.07 12.34
CA LEU A 230 -9.03 -6.52 12.12
C LEU A 230 -7.92 -7.47 12.58
N TRP A 231 -8.11 -8.18 13.70
CA TRP A 231 -7.14 -9.16 14.21
C TRP A 231 -7.08 -10.47 13.43
N LEU A 232 -8.04 -10.71 12.55
CA LEU A 232 -8.08 -11.89 11.69
C LEU A 232 -7.47 -11.62 10.32
N HIS A 233 -6.91 -10.43 10.06
CA HIS A 233 -6.20 -10.14 8.81
C HIS A 233 -5.01 -11.09 8.60
N SER A 234 -4.80 -11.51 7.35
CA SER A 234 -3.83 -12.56 7.03
C SER A 234 -2.40 -12.22 7.42
N GLU A 235 -2.01 -10.94 7.42
CA GLU A 235 -0.69 -10.49 7.87
C GLU A 235 -0.44 -10.83 9.34
N ARG A 236 -1.47 -10.67 10.18
CA ARG A 236 -1.39 -10.94 11.62
C ARG A 236 -1.34 -12.44 11.88
N ILE A 237 -2.13 -13.21 11.15
CA ILE A 237 -2.11 -14.68 11.21
C ILE A 237 -0.72 -15.20 10.82
N ALA A 238 -0.17 -14.69 9.72
CA ALA A 238 1.18 -15.01 9.25
C ALA A 238 2.22 -14.64 10.31
N LEU A 239 2.17 -13.42 10.85
CA LEU A 239 3.09 -12.97 11.90
C LEU A 239 3.02 -13.83 13.16
N ALA A 240 1.82 -14.20 13.61
CA ALA A 240 1.62 -15.10 14.74
C ALA A 240 2.25 -16.47 14.50
N PHE A 241 2.08 -17.04 13.30
CA PHE A 241 2.77 -18.26 12.90
C PHE A 241 4.30 -18.10 12.91
N ALA A 242 4.81 -17.00 12.36
CA ALA A 242 6.23 -16.70 12.30
C ALA A 242 6.86 -16.68 13.71
N LEU A 243 6.21 -16.00 14.65
CA LEU A 243 6.68 -15.89 16.03
C LEU A 243 6.65 -17.23 16.79
N LEU A 244 5.77 -18.16 16.38
CA LEU A 244 5.70 -19.50 16.96
C LEU A 244 6.76 -20.46 16.40
N ARG A 245 7.12 -20.33 15.12
CA ARG A 245 7.90 -21.35 14.39
C ARG A 245 9.30 -20.92 13.97
N MET A 246 9.56 -19.61 13.84
CA MET A 246 10.86 -19.12 13.41
C MET A 246 11.78 -18.85 14.61
N PRO A 247 13.09 -19.13 14.51
CA PRO A 247 14.05 -18.90 15.59
C PRO A 247 13.99 -17.47 16.14
N ILE A 248 14.16 -17.32 17.45
CA ILE A 248 14.21 -16.00 18.10
C ILE A 248 15.39 -15.21 17.52
N GLY A 249 15.16 -13.93 17.19
CA GLY A 249 16.18 -13.02 16.67
C GLY A 249 16.42 -13.05 15.16
N SER A 250 15.90 -14.03 14.40
CA SER A 250 15.99 -13.97 12.93
C SER A 250 14.95 -12.99 12.35
N PRO A 251 15.21 -12.28 11.25
CA PRO A 251 14.18 -11.44 10.63
C PRO A 251 12.97 -12.27 10.17
N ILE A 252 11.77 -11.69 10.25
CA ILE A 252 10.53 -12.29 9.73
C ILE A 252 10.21 -11.63 8.39
N LEU A 253 10.03 -12.40 7.33
CA LEU A 253 9.54 -11.90 6.04
C LEU A 253 8.14 -12.45 5.75
N ILE A 254 7.18 -11.54 5.58
CA ILE A 254 5.80 -11.85 5.19
C ILE A 254 5.57 -11.24 3.81
N ILE A 255 5.00 -12.01 2.90
CA ILE A 255 4.57 -11.49 1.59
C ILE A 255 3.05 -11.45 1.57
N LYS A 256 2.49 -10.37 1.01
CA LYS A 256 1.06 -10.12 0.89
C LYS A 256 0.68 -9.81 -0.55
N ASN A 257 -0.42 -10.39 -1.02
CA ASN A 257 -0.94 -10.16 -2.39
C ASN A 257 -1.73 -8.85 -2.56
N LEU A 258 -2.01 -8.14 -1.47
CA LEU A 258 -2.71 -6.84 -1.46
C LEU A 258 -1.87 -5.82 -0.70
N ARG A 259 -2.18 -4.52 -0.85
CA ARG A 259 -1.58 -3.48 0.00
C ARG A 259 -1.91 -3.75 1.48
N VAL A 260 -0.94 -3.55 2.37
CA VAL A 260 -1.17 -3.67 3.83
C VAL A 260 -2.27 -2.69 4.24
N CYS A 261 -3.14 -3.05 5.18
CA CYS A 261 -4.15 -2.08 5.66
C CYS A 261 -3.56 -1.17 6.75
N ALA A 262 -4.13 0.04 6.91
CA ALA A 262 -3.63 1.05 7.84
C ALA A 262 -3.51 0.51 9.29
N ASP A 263 -4.51 -0.26 9.71
CA ASP A 263 -4.54 -0.85 11.05
C ASP A 263 -3.50 -1.99 11.24
N CYS A 264 -3.30 -2.83 10.23
CA CYS A 264 -2.23 -3.83 10.23
C CYS A 264 -0.87 -3.15 10.38
N HIS A 265 -0.60 -2.12 9.57
CA HIS A 265 0.66 -1.36 9.62
C HIS A 265 0.95 -0.82 11.03
N VAL A 266 -0.04 -0.17 11.66
CA VAL A 266 0.10 0.35 13.04
C VAL A 266 0.32 -0.79 14.04
N SER A 267 -0.46 -1.86 13.96
CA SER A 267 -0.30 -2.99 14.88
C SER A 267 1.07 -3.66 14.77
N ILE A 268 1.61 -3.79 13.55
CA ILE A 268 2.89 -4.48 13.32
C ILE A 268 4.05 -3.64 13.82
N LYS A 269 3.98 -2.29 13.74
CA LYS A 269 4.90 -1.41 14.46
C LYS A 269 4.91 -1.72 15.96
N VAL A 270 3.73 -1.75 16.59
CA VAL A 270 3.64 -2.06 18.03
C VAL A 270 4.19 -3.45 18.35
N VAL A 271 3.91 -4.44 17.50
CA VAL A 271 4.43 -5.79 17.67
C VAL A 271 5.95 -5.85 17.48
N SER A 272 6.55 -5.15 16.51
CA SER A 272 8.00 -5.15 16.31
C SER A 272 8.74 -4.65 17.56
N LYS A 273 8.19 -3.61 18.22
CA LYS A 273 8.67 -3.14 19.53
C LYS A 273 8.44 -4.16 20.64
N LEU A 274 7.28 -4.80 20.70
CA LEU A 274 6.95 -5.79 21.72
C LEU A 274 7.89 -7.00 21.67
N VAL A 275 8.18 -7.51 20.47
CA VAL A 275 8.99 -8.73 20.29
C VAL A 275 10.48 -8.44 20.07
N GLN A 276 10.87 -7.16 19.95
CA GLN A 276 12.24 -6.72 19.71
C GLN A 276 12.89 -7.47 18.54
N ARG A 277 12.18 -7.45 17.40
CA ARG A 277 12.51 -8.25 16.22
C ARG A 277 12.13 -7.50 14.95
N GLU A 278 13.02 -7.53 13.97
CA GLU A 278 12.74 -7.01 12.62
C GLU A 278 11.64 -7.85 11.96
N ILE A 279 10.58 -7.16 11.54
CA ILE A 279 9.48 -7.75 10.77
C ILE A 279 9.44 -7.00 9.44
N VAL A 280 9.56 -7.74 8.35
CA VAL A 280 9.48 -7.20 6.99
C VAL A 280 8.18 -7.69 6.36
N ILE A 281 7.38 -6.76 5.84
CA ILE A 281 6.21 -7.10 5.02
C ILE A 281 6.38 -6.55 3.62
N ARG A 282 6.36 -7.44 2.63
CA ARG A 282 6.32 -7.07 1.22
C ARG A 282 4.89 -7.12 0.73
N ASP A 283 4.32 -5.97 0.43
CA ASP A 283 3.02 -5.86 -0.24
C ASP A 283 3.19 -5.64 -1.75
N ILE A 284 2.08 -5.35 -2.44
CA ILE A 284 2.09 -5.12 -3.90
C ILE A 284 2.87 -3.86 -4.32
N ASN A 285 3.12 -2.92 -3.40
CA ASN A 285 3.74 -1.64 -3.69
C ASN A 285 5.20 -1.59 -3.23
N ARG A 286 5.52 -2.15 -2.06
CA ARG A 286 6.84 -2.00 -1.43
C ARG A 286 7.11 -3.01 -0.32
N PHE A 287 8.32 -2.97 0.20
CA PHE A 287 8.70 -3.54 1.48
C PHE A 287 8.51 -2.50 2.59
N HIS A 288 7.94 -2.96 3.69
CA HIS A 288 7.82 -2.25 4.95
C HIS A 288 8.72 -2.95 5.96
N HIS A 289 9.73 -2.25 6.47
CA HIS A 289 10.64 -2.79 7.49
C HIS A 289 10.23 -2.23 8.83
N PHE A 290 9.72 -3.08 9.72
CA PHE A 290 9.23 -2.72 11.03
C PHE A 290 10.25 -3.10 12.10
N GLU A 291 10.75 -2.10 12.81
CA GLU A 291 11.75 -2.28 13.86
C GLU A 291 11.53 -1.22 14.96
N ASP A 292 11.59 -1.66 16.23
CA ASP A 292 11.40 -0.82 17.42
C ASP A 292 10.21 0.17 17.37
N GLY A 293 9.07 -0.25 16.79
CA GLY A 293 7.89 0.60 16.73
C GLY A 293 7.84 1.58 15.56
N VAL A 294 8.83 1.55 14.67
CA VAL A 294 8.92 2.39 13.49
C VAL A 294 8.84 1.52 12.23
N CYS A 295 8.39 2.12 11.12
CA CYS A 295 8.44 1.49 9.80
C CYS A 295 9.34 2.32 8.88
N SER A 296 10.12 1.67 8.01
CA SER A 296 11.00 2.34 7.03
C SER A 296 10.29 3.35 6.15
N CYS A 297 8.97 3.20 5.92
CA CYS A 297 8.19 4.14 5.12
C CYS A 297 7.83 5.45 5.85
N ASN A 298 8.19 5.63 7.12
CA ASN A 298 7.87 6.81 7.93
C ASN A 298 6.38 7.19 7.93
N ASP A 299 5.50 6.18 7.90
CA ASP A 299 4.04 6.33 7.78
C ASP A 299 3.56 7.04 6.49
N TYR A 300 4.43 7.14 5.49
CA TYR A 300 4.14 7.69 4.17
C TYR A 300 4.10 6.57 3.11
N TRP A 301 2.98 5.86 3.01
CA TRP A 301 2.87 4.68 2.14
C TRP A 301 1.51 4.57 1.48
#